data_AF-A0A2M6W2H6-F1
#
_entry.id   AF-A0A2M6W2H6-F1
#
_cell.length_a   1.000
_cell.length_b   1.000
_cell.length_c   1.000
_cell.angle_alpha   90.00
_cell.angle_beta   90.00
_cell.angle_gamma   90.00
#
_symmetry.space_group_name_H-M   'P 1'
#
loop_
_entity.id
_entity.type
_entity.pdbx_description
1 polymer ?
#
loop_
_entity_poly.entity_id
_entity_poly.type
_entity_poly.pdbx_seq_one_letter_code
_entity_poly.pdbx_strand_id
1 'polypeptide(L)' 'MWKYVGIIRQPEMLAETRVTLSNIQRDIEDIYTRGITADIVELRNLAQVAILIAEAAHGRKESIGAHYIETV' A
#
# COMPACT_ATOMS: atom_id res chain seq x y z
N MET A 1 -1.74 2.36 5.56
CA MET A 1 -1.38 3.52 4.71
C MET A 1 -0.82 4.68 5.50
N TRP A 2 -1.60 5.33 6.39
CA TRP A 2 -1.17 6.55 7.11
C TRP A 2 0.21 6.48 7.79
N LYS A 3 0.50 5.38 8.50
CA LYS A 3 1.73 5.23 9.28
C LYS A 3 3.01 5.16 8.42
N TYR A 4 2.94 4.57 7.24
CA TYR A 4 4.14 4.19 6.47
C TYR A 4 4.23 4.87 5.09
N VAL A 5 3.08 5.27 4.54
CA VAL A 5 2.94 5.97 3.25
C VAL A 5 2.22 7.31 3.47
N GLY A 6 2.57 7.97 4.57
CA GLY A 6 2.03 9.27 4.96
C GLY A 6 2.81 10.43 4.35
N ILE A 7 2.84 11.54 5.09
CA ILE A 7 3.62 12.74 4.73
C ILE A 7 5.12 12.42 4.74
N ILE A 8 5.59 11.80 5.83
CA ILE A 8 6.97 11.36 6.00
C ILE A 8 7.08 9.89 5.62
N ARG A 9 8.10 9.54 4.84
CA ARG A 9 8.31 8.18 4.34
C ARG A 9 9.76 7.76 4.60
N GLN A 10 9.92 6.57 5.15
CA GLN A 10 11.24 5.95 5.35
C GLN A 10 11.39 4.78 4.36
N PRO A 11 12.53 4.65 3.65
CA PRO A 11 12.72 3.61 2.63
C PRO A 11 12.44 2.19 3.13
N GLU A 12 12.87 1.87 4.35
CA GLU A 12 12.74 0.57 5.00
C GLU A 12 11.26 0.26 5.28
N MET A 13 10.53 1.26 5.79
CA MET A 13 9.10 1.18 6.08
C MET A 13 8.26 1.01 4.80
N LEU A 14 8.66 1.66 3.71
CA LEU A 14 8.02 1.48 2.40
C LEU A 14 8.21 0.06 1.88
N ALA A 15 9.41 -0.52 2.05
CA ALA A 15 9.69 -1.90 1.67
C ALA A 15 8.83 -2.89 2.48
N GLU A 16 8.75 -2.71 3.80
CA GLU A 16 7.91 -3.54 4.67
C GLU A 16 6.43 -3.42 4.29
N THR A 17 5.93 -2.20 4.06
CA THR A 17 4.52 -1.95 3.73
C THR A 17 4.09 -2.65 2.44
N ARG A 18 4.96 -2.74 1.44
CA ARG A 18 4.67 -3.48 0.20
C ARG A 18 4.41 -4.96 0.46
N VAL A 19 5.22 -5.57 1.34
CA VAL A 19 5.04 -6.98 1.74
C VAL A 19 3.74 -7.15 2.51
N THR A 20 3.47 -6.28 3.48
CA THR A 20 2.23 -6.31 4.26
C THR A 20 0.99 -6.17 3.38
N LEU A 21 0.97 -5.22 2.45
CA LEU A 21 -0.16 -5.01 1.55
C LEU A 21 -0.36 -6.19 0.59
N SER A 22 0.73 -6.81 0.13
CA SER A 22 0.64 -8.02 -0.70
C SER A 22 0.03 -9.21 0.06
N ASN A 23 0.32 -9.35 1.36
CA ASN A 23 -0.30 -10.38 2.19
C ASN A 23 -1.79 -10.10 2.40
N ILE A 24 -2.15 -8.84 2.74
CA ILE A 24 -3.55 -8.41 2.88
C ILE A 24 -4.33 -8.66 1.58
N GLN A 25 -3.73 -8.40 0.41
CA GLN A 25 -4.39 -8.66 -0.87
C GLN A 25 -4.71 -10.14 -1.05
N ARG A 26 -3.80 -11.05 -0.68
CA ARG A 26 -4.08 -12.49 -0.73
C ARG A 26 -5.25 -12.88 0.16
N ASP A 27 -5.26 -12.37 1.40
CA ASP A 27 -6.35 -12.63 2.34
C ASP A 27 -7.70 -12.11 1.80
N ILE A 28 -7.69 -10.97 1.12
CA ILE A 28 -8.89 -10.40 0.49
C ILE A 28 -9.37 -11.27 -0.70
N GLU A 29 -8.46 -11.77 -1.53
CA GLU A 29 -8.84 -12.68 -2.62
C GLU A 29 -9.45 -13.99 -2.07
N ASP A 30 -8.93 -14.52 -0.96
CA ASP A 30 -9.51 -15.69 -0.28
C ASP A 30 -10.90 -15.40 0.31
N ILE A 31 -11.18 -14.16 0.74
CA ILE A 31 -12.53 -13.74 1.15
C ILE A 31 -13.44 -13.60 -0.08
N TYR A 32 -12.95 -12.97 -1.14
CA TYR A 32 -13.70 -12.71 -2.37
C TYR A 32 -14.17 -14.00 -3.06
N THR A 33 -13.35 -15.06 -3.05
CA THR A 33 -13.74 -16.37 -3.60
C THR A 33 -14.86 -17.05 -2.80
N ARG A 34 -15.05 -16.69 -1.52
CA ARG A 34 -16.09 -17.27 -0.64
C ARG A 34 -17.42 -16.52 -0.70
N GLY A 35 -17.45 -15.29 -1.23
CA GLY A 35 -18.66 -14.51 -1.39
C GLY A 35 -18.39 -13.11 -1.95
N ILE A 36 -19.29 -12.64 -2.81
CA ILE A 36 -19.17 -11.32 -3.45
C ILE A 36 -20.24 -10.39 -2.88
N THR A 37 -19.80 -9.34 -2.20
CA THR A 37 -20.63 -8.22 -1.74
C THR A 37 -19.98 -6.90 -2.18
N ALA A 38 -20.75 -5.81 -2.15
CA ALA A 38 -20.22 -4.48 -2.47
C ALA A 38 -19.01 -4.12 -1.59
N ASP A 39 -19.09 -4.38 -0.28
CA ASP A 39 -18.01 -4.09 0.67
C ASP A 39 -16.73 -4.87 0.37
N ILE A 40 -16.83 -6.14 -0.06
CA ILE A 40 -15.67 -6.95 -0.41
C ILE A 40 -15.01 -6.42 -1.69
N VAL A 41 -15.82 -6.01 -2.68
CA VAL A 41 -15.30 -5.39 -3.91
C VAL A 41 -14.61 -4.06 -3.60
N GLU A 42 -15.17 -3.24 -2.72
CA GLU A 42 -14.56 -1.99 -2.28
C GLU A 42 -13.22 -2.25 -1.58
N LEU A 43 -13.19 -3.19 -0.63
CA LEU A 43 -11.97 -3.58 0.09
C LEU A 43 -10.87 -4.05 -0.87
N ARG A 44 -11.23 -4.86 -1.88
CA ARG A 44 -10.32 -5.33 -2.93
C ARG A 44 -9.73 -4.18 -3.73
N ASN A 45 -10.57 -3.24 -4.14
CA ASN A 45 -10.13 -2.06 -4.90
C ASN A 45 -9.19 -1.17 -4.07
N LEU A 46 -9.54 -0.92 -2.79
CA LEU A 46 -8.71 -0.16 -1.86
C LEU A 46 -7.34 -0.80 -1.67
N ALA A 47 -7.27 -2.11 -1.49
CA ALA A 47 -6.01 -2.83 -1.34
C ALA A 47 -5.16 -2.74 -2.61
N GLN A 48 -5.76 -2.90 -3.79
CA GLN A 48 -5.05 -2.78 -5.06
C GLN A 48 -4.46 -1.38 -5.27
N VAL A 49 -5.24 -0.32 -4.99
CA VAL A 49 -4.76 1.06 -5.09
C VAL A 49 -3.66 1.34 -4.06
N ALA A 50 -3.80 0.83 -2.84
CA ALA A 50 -2.79 0.97 -1.80
C ALA A 50 -1.43 0.36 -2.22
N ILE A 51 -1.45 -0.81 -2.86
CA ILE A 51 -0.23 -1.45 -3.40
C ILE A 51 0.42 -0.56 -4.45
N LEU A 52 -0.35 -0.04 -5.41
CA LEU A 52 0.17 0.85 -6.46
C LEU A 52 0.83 2.10 -5.87
N ILE A 53 0.19 2.71 -4.85
CA ILE A 53 0.75 3.87 -4.16
C ILE A 53 2.06 3.51 -3.45
N ALA A 54 2.11 2.37 -2.75
CA ALA A 54 3.31 1.94 -2.03
C ALA A 54 4.48 1.59 -2.97
N GLU A 55 4.19 0.93 -4.10
CA GLU A 55 5.16 0.64 -5.17
C GLU A 55 5.73 1.93 -5.76
N ALA A 56 4.85 2.88 -6.12
CA ALA A 56 5.25 4.17 -6.68
C ALA A 56 6.11 4.98 -5.68
N ALA A 57 5.71 5.00 -4.40
CA ALA A 57 6.47 5.68 -3.35
C ALA A 57 7.83 5.01 -3.12
N HIS A 58 7.90 3.69 -3.11
CA HIS A 58 9.16 2.97 -2.93
C HIS A 58 10.13 3.15 -4.11
N GLY A 59 9.60 3.20 -5.34
CA GLY A 59 10.41 3.36 -6.55
C GLY A 59 11.08 4.73 -6.69
N ARG A 60 10.50 5.79 -6.13
CA ARG A 60 11.05 7.15 -6.19
C ARG A 60 12.03 7.37 -5.04
N LYS A 61 13.30 7.63 -5.34
CA LYS A 61 14.37 7.84 -4.34
C LYS A 61 14.64 9.32 -4.01
N GLU A 62 13.82 10.23 -4.51
CA GLU A 62 13.99 11.68 -4.38
C GLU A 62 12.73 12.31 -3.79
N SER A 63 12.91 13.33 -2.95
CA SER A 63 11.81 14.11 -2.40
C SER A 63 11.33 15.19 -3.38
N ILE A 64 10.07 15.10 -3.84
CA ILE A 64 9.46 16.04 -4.78
C ILE A 64 8.00 16.31 -4.38
N GLY A 65 7.66 17.57 -4.15
CA GLY A 65 6.30 17.98 -3.80
C GLY A 65 5.77 17.25 -2.56
N ALA A 66 4.64 16.56 -2.69
CA ALA A 66 4.01 15.80 -1.60
C ALA A 66 4.66 14.43 -1.31
N HIS A 67 5.77 14.10 -1.98
CA HIS A 67 6.57 12.91 -1.71
C HIS A 67 7.83 13.33 -0.95
N TYR A 68 7.84 13.12 0.36
CA TYR A 68 8.99 13.39 1.21
C TYR A 68 9.57 12.09 1.77
N ILE A 69 10.83 11.81 1.42
CA ILE A 69 11.63 10.72 1.99
C ILE A 69 12.56 11.32 3.04
N GLU A 70 12.46 10.76 4.25
CA GLU A 70 13.44 11.01 5.30
C GLU A 70 14.69 10.19 4.99
N THR A 71 15.74 10.87 4.53
CA THR A 71 17.09 10.30 4.42
C THR A 71 17.82 10.55 5.73
N VAL A 72 18.29 9.47 6.37
CA VAL A 72 19.22 9.54 7.50
C VAL A 72 20.57 10.08 7.04
#